data_AF-A0A1Q9SC54-F1
#
_entry.id   AF-A0A1Q9SC54-F1
#
_cell.length_a   1.000
_cell.length_b   1.000
_cell.length_c   1.000
_cell.angle_alpha   90.00
_cell.angle_beta   90.00
_cell.angle_gamma   90.00
#
_symmetry.space_group_name_H-M   'P 1'
#
loop_
_entity.id
_entity.type
_entity.pdbx_description
1 polymer ?
#
loop_
_entity_poly.entity_id
_entity_poly.type
_entity_poly.pdbx_seq_one_letter_code
_entity_poly.pdbx_strand_id
1 'polypeptide(L)'
;MDPIAAAAALLTTAAPQDPGYRTLWSPVDRVGSSTSPDGTITVDLPAEAFRAGLDEQDAHLALQQLAHTVTATASSTGLLPQNAEPEVVVLVDGRAREEVFGSVRLDQPLRPDGNLEAPLWLLDPREGPHPEGAVEISGRALEGVDDVRWAVLDEDGATVAGGSVSTTARDDGTVGFRTEVELTPGRYGVTVTGRDAEGVTVRDDGAVEVVAG
;
A
#
# COMPACT_ATOMS: atom_id res chain seq x y z
N MET A 1 -15.37 -15.21 -10.43
CA MET A 1 -14.36 -15.37 -9.38
C MET A 1 -14.79 -14.49 -8.23
N ASP A 2 -14.71 -14.96 -7.00
CA ASP A 2 -14.98 -14.12 -5.84
C ASP A 2 -13.93 -12.97 -5.77
N PRO A 3 -14.33 -11.69 -5.59
CA PRO A 3 -13.39 -10.57 -5.61
C PRO A 3 -12.33 -10.63 -4.50
N ILE A 4 -12.70 -11.10 -3.30
CA ILE A 4 -11.79 -11.19 -2.16
C ILE A 4 -10.73 -12.26 -2.43
N ALA A 5 -11.14 -13.44 -2.91
CA ALA A 5 -10.21 -14.49 -3.31
C ALA A 5 -9.29 -14.03 -4.45
N ALA A 6 -9.83 -13.28 -5.41
CA ALA A 6 -9.05 -12.70 -6.52
C ALA A 6 -7.96 -11.75 -6.01
N ALA A 7 -8.32 -10.84 -5.11
CA ALA A 7 -7.39 -9.86 -4.56
C ALA A 7 -6.29 -10.52 -3.70
N ALA A 8 -6.65 -11.50 -2.86
CA ALA A 8 -5.69 -12.27 -2.10
C ALA A 8 -4.74 -13.09 -2.99
N ALA A 9 -5.24 -13.72 -4.06
CA ALA A 9 -4.39 -14.42 -5.02
C ALA A 9 -3.42 -13.46 -5.75
N LEU A 10 -3.91 -12.30 -6.17
CA LEU A 10 -3.08 -11.24 -6.77
C LEU A 10 -2.00 -10.75 -5.81
N LEU A 11 -2.32 -10.56 -4.54
CA LEU A 11 -1.35 -10.17 -3.51
C LEU A 11 -0.18 -11.16 -3.39
N THR A 12 -0.40 -12.45 -3.63
CA THR A 12 0.68 -13.46 -3.62
C THR A 12 1.47 -13.57 -4.93
N THR A 13 0.92 -13.11 -6.05
CA THR A 13 1.47 -13.40 -7.40
C THR A 13 1.92 -12.17 -8.18
N ALA A 14 1.37 -10.99 -7.89
CA ALA A 14 1.70 -9.77 -8.60
C ALA A 14 3.12 -9.30 -8.26
N ALA A 15 3.86 -8.93 -9.29
CA ALA A 15 5.11 -8.19 -9.11
C ALA A 15 4.76 -6.74 -8.70
N PRO A 16 5.41 -6.20 -7.65
CA PRO A 16 5.31 -4.78 -7.35
C PRO A 16 5.69 -3.94 -8.56
N GLN A 17 4.94 -2.86 -8.81
CA GLN A 17 5.28 -1.93 -9.89
C GLN A 17 6.51 -1.10 -9.53
N ASP A 18 6.68 -0.82 -8.24
CA ASP A 18 7.85 -0.17 -7.69
C ASP A 18 8.90 -1.25 -7.29
N PRO A 19 10.09 -1.27 -7.93
CA PRO A 19 11.15 -2.24 -7.70
C PRO A 19 11.79 -2.16 -6.31
N GLY A 20 11.58 -1.08 -5.56
CA GLY A 20 11.95 -0.97 -4.15
C GLY A 20 11.11 -1.87 -3.24
N TYR A 21 9.93 -2.29 -3.69
CA TYR A 21 9.07 -3.22 -2.98
C TYR A 21 9.35 -4.67 -3.38
N ARG A 22 9.10 -5.58 -2.44
CA ARG A 22 9.13 -7.03 -2.65
C ARG A 22 7.86 -7.65 -2.12
N THR A 23 7.45 -8.78 -2.71
CA THR A 23 6.42 -9.61 -2.09
C THR A 23 7.02 -10.41 -0.91
N LEU A 24 6.26 -10.49 0.18
CA LEU A 24 6.57 -11.34 1.34
C LEU A 24 5.93 -12.73 1.21
N TRP A 25 5.14 -12.96 0.17
CA TRP A 25 4.32 -14.13 -0.04
C TRP A 25 4.93 -15.08 -1.04
N SER A 26 4.66 -16.38 -0.87
CA SER A 26 4.89 -17.37 -1.92
C SER A 26 3.67 -17.42 -2.85
N PRO A 27 3.85 -17.52 -4.18
CA PRO A 27 2.75 -17.43 -5.13
C PRO A 27 1.82 -18.65 -5.05
N VAL A 28 0.51 -18.40 -5.07
CA VAL A 28 -0.53 -19.43 -5.09
C VAL A 28 -1.63 -19.11 -6.10
N ASP A 29 -2.29 -20.13 -6.62
CA ASP A 29 -3.36 -20.01 -7.61
C ASP A 29 -4.76 -20.35 -7.07
N ARG A 30 -4.83 -20.80 -5.81
CA ARG A 30 -6.07 -21.19 -5.14
C ARG A 30 -6.20 -20.44 -3.82
N VAL A 31 -7.26 -19.64 -3.74
CA VAL A 31 -7.68 -18.96 -2.51
C VAL A 31 -9.18 -19.16 -2.36
N GLY A 32 -9.61 -19.54 -1.17
CA GLY A 32 -11.00 -19.56 -0.76
C GLY A 32 -11.36 -18.28 -0.01
N SER A 33 -12.59 -17.84 -0.11
CA SER A 33 -13.09 -16.70 0.66
C SER A 33 -14.57 -16.85 0.99
N SER A 34 -14.98 -16.19 2.07
CA SER A 34 -16.38 -15.97 2.40
C SER A 34 -16.53 -14.73 3.26
N THR A 35 -17.76 -14.20 3.32
CA THR A 35 -18.12 -13.09 4.19
C THR A 35 -19.39 -13.46 4.94
N SER A 36 -19.35 -13.35 6.26
CA SER A 36 -20.51 -13.59 7.12
C SER A 36 -21.40 -12.33 7.22
N PRO A 37 -22.67 -12.49 7.65
CA PRO A 37 -23.60 -11.37 7.78
C PRO A 37 -23.17 -10.26 8.77
N ASP A 38 -22.28 -10.59 9.72
CA ASP A 38 -21.71 -9.64 10.68
C ASP A 38 -20.47 -8.91 10.13
N GLY A 39 -20.04 -9.20 8.90
CA GLY A 39 -18.91 -8.56 8.24
C GLY A 39 -17.57 -9.25 8.44
N THR A 40 -17.52 -10.43 9.08
CA THR A 40 -16.27 -11.21 9.17
C THR A 40 -15.90 -11.77 7.79
N ILE A 41 -14.68 -11.49 7.35
CA ILE A 41 -14.09 -12.01 6.12
C ILE A 41 -13.28 -13.24 6.49
N THR A 42 -13.58 -14.40 5.91
CA THR A 42 -12.71 -15.58 6.01
C THR A 42 -11.93 -15.73 4.72
N VAL A 43 -10.62 -15.92 4.82
CA VAL A 43 -9.74 -16.20 3.68
C VAL A 43 -8.99 -17.49 3.96
N ASP A 44 -9.09 -18.44 3.04
CA ASP A 44 -8.40 -19.73 3.12
C ASP A 44 -7.29 -19.76 2.07
N LEU A 45 -6.05 -19.78 2.54
CA LEU A 45 -4.87 -19.90 1.71
C LEU A 45 -4.20 -21.26 1.96
N PRO A 46 -3.62 -21.87 0.93
CA PRO A 46 -2.90 -23.10 1.14
C PRO A 46 -1.56 -22.84 1.85
N ALA A 47 -1.05 -23.83 2.58
CA ALA A 47 0.17 -23.66 3.39
C ALA A 47 1.38 -23.17 2.58
N GLU A 48 1.42 -23.43 1.26
CA GLU A 48 2.47 -22.88 0.40
C GLU A 48 2.56 -21.36 0.41
N ALA A 49 1.47 -20.61 0.59
CA ALA A 49 1.46 -19.15 0.57
C ALA A 49 2.41 -18.55 1.63
N PHE A 50 2.57 -19.27 2.75
CA PHE A 50 3.30 -18.84 3.93
C PHE A 50 4.72 -19.43 4.02
N ARG A 51 5.25 -19.99 2.93
CA ARG A 51 6.55 -20.69 2.91
C ARG A 51 7.76 -19.80 3.11
N ALA A 52 7.64 -18.50 2.88
CA ALA A 52 8.72 -17.56 3.16
C ALA A 52 8.98 -17.59 4.67
N GLY A 53 10.19 -17.98 5.09
CA GLY A 53 10.58 -17.86 6.49
C GLY A 53 10.78 -16.38 6.81
N LEU A 54 9.87 -15.78 7.57
CA LEU A 54 9.91 -14.37 7.95
C LEU A 54 10.13 -14.27 9.46
N ASP A 55 10.83 -13.22 9.88
CA ASP A 55 10.78 -12.84 11.28
C ASP A 55 9.37 -12.35 11.66
N GLU A 56 9.13 -12.19 12.97
CA GLU A 56 7.82 -11.83 13.48
C GLU A 56 7.32 -10.47 12.96
N GLN A 57 8.23 -9.51 12.72
CA GLN A 57 7.87 -8.19 12.23
C GLN A 57 7.43 -8.24 10.76
N ASP A 58 8.22 -8.86 9.89
CA ASP A 58 7.89 -9.04 8.48
C ASP A 58 6.62 -9.91 8.32
N ALA A 59 6.45 -10.94 9.15
CA ALA A 59 5.25 -11.78 9.15
C ALA A 59 3.99 -10.98 9.53
N HIS A 60 4.05 -10.12 10.54
CA HIS A 60 2.94 -9.23 10.89
C HIS A 60 2.63 -8.23 9.77
N LEU A 61 3.65 -7.65 9.14
CA LEU A 61 3.47 -6.76 7.99
C LEU A 61 2.79 -7.48 6.80
N ALA A 62 3.21 -8.72 6.50
CA ALA A 62 2.57 -9.53 5.47
C ALA A 62 1.08 -9.75 5.78
N LEU A 63 0.76 -10.19 7.01
CA LEU A 63 -0.62 -10.42 7.44
C LEU A 63 -1.47 -9.13 7.41
N GLN A 64 -0.88 -7.99 7.73
CA GLN A 64 -1.54 -6.68 7.65
C GLN A 64 -1.80 -6.26 6.21
N GLN A 65 -0.87 -6.52 5.28
CA GLN A 65 -1.10 -6.34 3.85
C GLN A 65 -2.31 -7.15 3.36
N LEU A 66 -2.43 -8.41 3.80
CA LEU A 66 -3.58 -9.25 3.48
C LEU A 66 -4.86 -8.65 4.05
N ALA A 67 -4.88 -8.30 5.34
CA ALA A 67 -6.06 -7.76 6.02
C ALA A 67 -6.56 -6.47 5.36
N HIS A 68 -5.65 -5.53 5.06
CA HIS A 68 -5.97 -4.31 4.33
C HIS A 68 -6.54 -4.58 2.93
N THR A 69 -5.89 -5.46 2.17
CA THR A 69 -6.30 -5.77 0.78
C THR A 69 -7.69 -6.38 0.71
N VAL A 70 -7.98 -7.38 1.55
CA VAL A 70 -9.27 -8.08 1.50
C VAL A 70 -10.40 -7.22 2.05
N THR A 71 -10.13 -6.42 3.10
CA THR A 71 -11.09 -5.46 3.64
C THR A 71 -11.42 -4.36 2.62
N ALA A 72 -10.41 -3.76 1.99
CA ALA A 72 -10.64 -2.74 0.94
C ALA A 72 -11.44 -3.32 -0.24
N THR A 73 -11.14 -4.56 -0.64
CA THR A 73 -11.88 -5.25 -1.70
C THR A 73 -13.33 -5.52 -1.30
N ALA A 74 -13.57 -6.03 -0.09
CA ALA A 74 -14.91 -6.30 0.40
C ALA A 74 -15.75 -5.03 0.54
N SER A 75 -15.16 -3.93 1.04
CA SER A 75 -15.78 -2.61 1.13
C SER A 75 -16.16 -2.06 -0.26
N SER A 76 -15.19 -2.00 -1.18
CA SER A 76 -15.39 -1.42 -2.53
C SER A 76 -16.36 -2.19 -3.41
N THR A 77 -16.55 -3.49 -3.14
CA THR A 77 -17.50 -4.34 -3.87
C THR A 77 -18.87 -4.44 -3.18
N GLY A 78 -19.05 -3.78 -2.04
CA GLY A 78 -20.32 -3.79 -1.31
C GLY A 78 -20.63 -5.13 -0.63
N LEU A 79 -19.62 -5.95 -0.38
CA LEU A 79 -19.74 -7.24 0.32
C LEU A 79 -19.82 -7.08 1.85
N LEU A 80 -19.44 -5.91 2.37
CA LEU A 80 -19.56 -5.59 3.79
C LEU A 80 -20.85 -4.83 4.11
N PRO A 81 -21.50 -5.12 5.25
CA PRO A 81 -22.58 -4.29 5.78
C PRO A 81 -22.14 -2.85 6.00
N GLN A 82 -23.09 -1.91 5.92
CA GLN A 82 -22.82 -0.53 6.30
C GLN A 82 -22.42 -0.46 7.79
N ASN A 83 -21.33 0.25 8.08
CA ASN A 83 -20.74 0.37 9.42
C ASN A 83 -20.21 -0.95 10.02
N ALA A 84 -19.92 -1.95 9.18
CA ALA A 84 -19.19 -3.12 9.66
C ALA A 84 -17.79 -2.70 10.17
N GLU A 85 -17.34 -3.33 11.25
CA GLU A 85 -15.94 -3.34 11.66
C GLU A 85 -15.34 -4.69 11.22
N PRO A 86 -14.89 -4.82 9.97
CA PRO A 86 -14.50 -6.12 9.42
C PRO A 86 -13.31 -6.71 10.15
N GLU A 87 -13.43 -7.98 10.49
CA GLU A 87 -12.34 -8.83 10.94
C GLU A 87 -11.99 -9.84 9.85
N VAL A 88 -10.71 -10.21 9.77
CA VAL A 88 -10.19 -11.16 8.77
C VAL A 88 -9.71 -12.42 9.48
N VAL A 89 -10.44 -13.51 9.29
CA VAL A 89 -10.05 -14.86 9.74
C VAL A 89 -9.25 -15.53 8.63
N VAL A 90 -8.00 -15.87 8.94
CA VAL A 90 -7.13 -16.60 8.00
C VAL A 90 -7.16 -18.09 8.34
N LEU A 91 -7.44 -18.91 7.33
CA LEU A 91 -7.32 -20.36 7.38
C LEU A 91 -6.13 -20.82 6.54
N VAL A 92 -5.50 -21.91 6.97
CA VAL A 92 -4.42 -22.58 6.26
C VAL A 92 -4.84 -24.00 5.93
N ASP A 93 -5.05 -24.30 4.65
CA ASP A 93 -5.65 -25.56 4.18
C ASP A 93 -6.97 -25.89 4.93
N GLY A 94 -7.81 -24.87 5.15
CA GLY A 94 -9.07 -24.98 5.88
C GLY A 94 -8.94 -25.10 7.41
N ARG A 95 -7.74 -24.94 7.98
CA ARG A 95 -7.50 -25.01 9.43
C ARG A 95 -7.22 -23.64 10.03
N ALA A 96 -7.81 -23.37 11.20
CA ALA A 96 -7.56 -22.15 11.98
C ALA A 96 -6.42 -22.37 13.00
N ARG A 97 -5.86 -21.28 13.53
CA ARG A 97 -4.85 -21.28 14.61
C ARG A 97 -3.53 -21.98 14.25
N GLU A 98 -3.23 -22.02 12.96
CA GLU A 98 -1.97 -22.51 12.43
C GLU A 98 -0.86 -21.47 12.66
N GLU A 99 0.38 -21.94 12.67
CA GLU A 99 1.56 -21.09 12.63
C GLU A 99 1.93 -20.82 11.17
N VAL A 100 2.18 -19.56 10.84
CA VAL A 100 2.50 -19.09 9.49
C VAL A 100 3.84 -18.37 9.47
N PHE A 101 4.52 -18.42 8.32
CA PHE A 101 5.85 -17.85 8.10
C PHE A 101 6.96 -18.35 9.07
N GLY A 102 6.63 -19.33 9.93
CA GLY A 102 7.52 -19.88 10.96
C GLY A 102 7.68 -19.02 12.21
N SER A 103 6.85 -17.97 12.38
CA SER A 103 7.05 -16.97 13.44
C SER A 103 5.76 -16.44 14.09
N VAL A 104 4.58 -16.58 13.45
CA VAL A 104 3.32 -16.01 13.95
C VAL A 104 2.22 -17.06 14.01
N ARG A 105 1.45 -17.09 15.10
CA ARG A 105 0.24 -17.92 15.24
C ARG A 105 -1.03 -17.13 14.94
N LEU A 106 -1.91 -17.72 14.14
CA LEU A 106 -3.22 -17.15 13.77
C LEU A 106 -4.29 -17.38 14.86
N ASP A 107 -4.00 -16.96 16.10
CA ASP A 107 -4.88 -17.23 17.24
C ASP A 107 -6.10 -16.30 17.33
N GLN A 108 -6.04 -15.15 16.67
CA GLN A 108 -7.10 -14.13 16.65
C GLN A 108 -7.37 -13.65 15.22
N PRO A 109 -8.60 -13.21 14.90
CA PRO A 109 -8.87 -12.51 13.66
C PRO A 109 -7.98 -11.27 13.52
N LEU A 110 -7.56 -10.99 12.29
CA LEU A 110 -6.79 -9.79 11.96
C LEU A 110 -7.75 -8.62 11.81
N ARG A 111 -7.32 -7.45 12.26
CA ARG A 111 -7.94 -6.17 11.92
C ARG A 111 -6.90 -5.33 11.18
N PRO A 112 -7.28 -4.65 10.08
CA PRO A 112 -6.39 -3.68 9.45
C PRO A 112 -5.94 -2.66 10.49
N ASP A 113 -4.63 -2.58 10.73
CA ASP A 113 -4.06 -1.60 11.66
C ASP A 113 -3.69 -0.34 10.89
N GLY A 114 -4.42 0.74 11.15
CA GLY A 114 -4.16 2.05 10.55
C GLY A 114 -2.86 2.70 11.06
N ASN A 115 -2.28 2.23 12.16
CA ASN A 115 -1.00 2.77 12.66
C ASN A 115 0.21 2.26 11.87
N LEU A 116 0.03 1.25 11.02
CA LEU A 116 1.08 0.72 10.15
C LEU A 116 1.07 1.38 8.77
N GLU A 117 0.08 2.24 8.50
CA GLU A 117 0.04 3.05 7.29
C GLU A 117 1.10 4.17 7.36
N ALA A 118 1.91 4.30 6.30
CA ALA A 118 2.88 5.40 6.21
C ALA A 118 2.14 6.75 6.22
N PRO A 119 2.49 7.74 7.04
CA PRO A 119 1.66 8.96 7.15
C PRO A 119 1.52 9.78 5.86
N LEU A 120 2.43 9.60 4.91
CA LEU A 120 2.53 10.32 3.64
C LEU A 120 2.91 9.31 2.54
N TRP A 121 2.26 9.41 1.38
CA TRP A 121 2.53 8.58 0.22
C TRP A 121 2.70 9.41 -1.04
N LEU A 122 3.75 9.14 -1.79
CA LEU A 122 3.92 9.55 -3.17
C LEU A 122 3.23 8.52 -4.08
N LEU A 123 2.33 8.97 -4.95
CA LEU A 123 1.61 8.12 -5.89
C LEU A 123 2.11 8.30 -7.32
N ASP A 124 2.37 9.54 -7.71
CA ASP A 124 2.98 9.90 -8.99
C ASP A 124 4.16 10.85 -8.76
N PRO A 125 5.24 10.74 -9.56
CA PRO A 125 5.35 9.87 -10.74
C PRO A 125 5.58 8.41 -10.37
N ARG A 126 4.97 7.50 -11.15
CA ARG A 126 5.31 6.08 -11.10
C ARG A 126 6.72 5.87 -11.67
N GLU A 127 7.47 4.96 -11.04
CA GLU A 127 8.79 4.60 -11.55
C GLU A 127 8.72 4.04 -12.98
N GLY A 128 9.62 4.53 -13.84
CA GLY A 128 9.70 4.14 -15.25
C GLY A 128 9.75 5.34 -16.20
N PRO A 129 9.73 5.06 -17.52
CA PRO A 129 9.82 6.10 -18.54
C PRO A 129 8.54 6.93 -18.61
N HIS A 130 8.70 8.25 -18.52
CA HIS A 130 7.69 9.27 -18.74
C HIS A 130 8.02 10.09 -19.98
N PRO A 131 7.04 10.41 -20.84
CA PRO A 131 7.30 11.32 -21.95
C PRO A 131 7.74 12.70 -21.42
N GLU A 132 8.58 13.38 -22.21
CA GLU A 132 8.96 14.78 -21.95
C GLU A 132 7.75 15.69 -21.77
N GLY A 133 7.85 16.63 -20.81
CA GLY A 133 6.83 17.63 -20.50
C GLY A 133 6.49 17.70 -19.01
N ALA A 134 5.23 18.05 -18.73
CA ALA A 134 4.69 18.11 -17.38
C ALA A 134 4.67 16.72 -16.73
N VAL A 135 5.49 16.54 -15.70
CA VAL A 135 5.44 15.39 -14.80
C VAL A 135 4.57 15.74 -13.60
N GLU A 136 3.59 14.90 -13.34
CA GLU A 136 2.74 15.02 -12.17
C GLU A 136 3.47 14.55 -10.91
N ILE A 137 3.34 15.34 -9.85
CA ILE A 137 3.68 14.93 -8.49
C ILE A 137 2.38 14.91 -7.70
N SER A 138 1.91 13.72 -7.34
CA SER A 138 0.67 13.55 -6.61
C SER A 138 0.79 12.48 -5.53
N GLY A 139 -0.09 12.57 -4.55
CA GLY A 139 -0.06 11.66 -3.43
C GLY A 139 -1.21 11.86 -2.46
N ARG A 140 -1.11 11.14 -1.34
CA ARG A 140 -2.04 11.29 -0.21
C ARG A 140 -1.26 11.33 1.10
N ALA A 141 -1.91 11.82 2.14
CA ALA A 141 -1.40 11.82 3.50
C ALA A 141 -2.56 11.54 4.48
N LEU A 142 -2.24 11.04 5.67
CA LEU A 142 -3.21 10.95 6.75
C LEU A 142 -3.71 12.35 7.14
N GLU A 143 -4.95 12.43 7.65
CA GLU A 143 -5.42 13.67 8.27
C GLU A 143 -4.49 14.09 9.41
N GLY A 144 -4.17 15.39 9.48
CA GLY A 144 -3.20 15.95 10.43
C GLY A 144 -1.77 16.02 9.91
N VAL A 145 -1.47 15.49 8.71
CA VAL A 145 -0.22 15.80 8.01
C VAL A 145 -0.32 17.14 7.30
N ASP A 146 0.43 18.12 7.80
CA ASP A 146 0.46 19.50 7.31
C ASP A 146 1.79 19.82 6.59
N ASP A 147 1.85 21.02 6.01
CA ASP A 147 3.07 21.59 5.42
C ASP A 147 3.72 20.70 4.33
N VAL A 148 2.86 20.11 3.49
CA VAL A 148 3.30 19.20 2.41
C VAL A 148 4.16 19.96 1.40
N ARG A 149 5.36 19.44 1.17
CA ARG A 149 6.34 19.94 0.20
C ARG A 149 6.81 18.84 -0.71
N TRP A 150 7.24 19.23 -1.91
CA TRP A 150 7.84 18.35 -2.89
C TRP A 150 9.18 18.91 -3.37
N ALA A 151 10.06 18.02 -3.80
CA ALA A 151 11.33 18.36 -4.44
C ALA A 151 11.67 17.32 -5.52
N VAL A 152 12.24 17.79 -6.62
CA VAL A 152 12.84 16.97 -7.67
C VAL A 152 14.35 17.14 -7.60
N LEU A 153 15.07 16.03 -7.56
CA LEU A 153 16.52 15.97 -7.47
C LEU A 153 17.10 15.39 -8.77
N ASP A 154 18.20 15.96 -9.28
CA ASP A 154 18.96 15.34 -10.37
C ASP A 154 19.78 14.13 -9.89
N GLU A 155 20.52 13.49 -10.79
CA GLU A 155 21.35 12.31 -10.49
C GLU A 155 22.46 12.60 -9.47
N ASP A 156 22.90 13.85 -9.35
CA ASP A 156 23.90 14.29 -8.36
C ASP A 156 23.24 14.60 -6.99
N GLY A 157 21.91 14.51 -6.90
CA GLY A 157 21.13 14.81 -5.70
C GLY A 157 20.88 16.31 -5.49
N ALA A 158 21.14 17.16 -6.49
CA ALA A 158 20.84 18.58 -6.40
C ALA A 158 19.36 18.85 -6.72
N THR A 159 18.71 19.68 -5.91
CA THR A 159 17.31 20.05 -6.15
C THR A 159 17.20 20.93 -7.40
N VAL A 160 16.49 20.43 -8.42
CA VAL A 160 16.23 21.14 -9.68
C VAL A 160 14.87 21.82 -9.71
N ALA A 161 13.92 21.34 -8.91
CA ALA A 161 12.61 21.96 -8.73
C ALA A 161 12.03 21.58 -7.35
N GLY A 162 11.11 22.39 -6.83
CA GLY A 162 10.44 22.10 -5.57
C GLY A 162 9.50 23.20 -5.10
N GLY A 163 8.63 22.88 -4.15
CA GLY A 163 7.66 23.83 -3.61
C GLY A 163 6.77 23.25 -2.53
N SER A 164 5.85 24.08 -2.03
CA SER A 164 4.74 23.64 -1.18
C SER A 164 3.51 23.34 -2.04
N VAL A 165 2.67 22.40 -1.58
CA VAL A 165 1.42 22.02 -2.25
C VAL A 165 0.27 22.02 -1.26
N SER A 166 -0.88 22.55 -1.66
CA SER A 166 -2.09 22.52 -0.85
C SER A 166 -2.71 21.12 -0.86
N THR A 167 -3.29 20.72 0.25
CA THR A 167 -4.01 19.45 0.39
C THR A 167 -5.52 19.65 0.24
N THR A 168 -6.21 18.58 -0.16
CA THR A 168 -7.68 18.54 -0.28
C THR A 168 -8.21 17.29 0.39
N ALA A 169 -9.23 17.43 1.26
CA ALA A 169 -9.84 16.30 1.95
C ALA A 169 -10.47 15.28 0.98
N ARG A 170 -10.45 14.00 1.37
CA ARG A 170 -11.00 12.86 0.63
C ARG A 170 -12.00 12.11 1.50
N ASP A 171 -12.89 11.35 0.87
CA ASP A 171 -13.97 10.63 1.56
C ASP A 171 -13.50 9.40 2.37
N ASP A 172 -12.21 9.06 2.28
CA ASP A 172 -11.56 7.94 2.97
C ASP A 172 -10.83 8.36 4.26
N GLY A 173 -11.02 9.60 4.73
CA GLY A 173 -10.35 10.13 5.93
C GLY A 173 -8.88 10.49 5.70
N THR A 174 -8.50 10.75 4.45
CA THR A 174 -7.15 11.20 4.08
C THR A 174 -7.21 12.54 3.35
N VAL A 175 -6.05 13.16 3.13
CA VAL A 175 -5.92 14.35 2.30
C VAL A 175 -5.08 14.04 1.06
N GLY A 176 -5.49 14.52 -0.11
CA GLY A 176 -4.76 14.40 -1.36
C GLY A 176 -3.99 15.68 -1.71
N PHE A 177 -2.86 15.53 -2.40
CA PHE A 177 -2.12 16.65 -3.00
C PHE A 177 -1.76 16.34 -4.45
N ARG A 178 -1.62 17.39 -5.26
CA ARG A 178 -1.23 17.29 -6.67
C ARG A 178 -0.57 18.59 -7.14
N THR A 179 0.50 18.45 -7.89
CA THR A 179 1.16 19.53 -8.63
C THR A 179 1.82 18.96 -9.90
N GLU A 180 2.31 19.82 -10.77
CA GLU A 180 2.98 19.43 -12.02
C GLU A 180 4.27 20.24 -12.17
N VAL A 181 5.29 19.61 -12.75
CA VAL A 181 6.59 20.22 -12.99
C VAL A 181 7.08 19.83 -14.38
N GLU A 182 7.52 20.83 -15.15
CA GLU A 182 8.15 20.61 -16.45
C GLU A 182 9.56 20.07 -16.25
N LEU A 183 9.84 18.88 -16.79
CA LEU A 183 11.15 18.24 -16.71
C LEU A 183 11.68 17.96 -18.12
N THR A 184 12.94 18.29 -18.34
CA THR A 184 13.68 17.87 -19.53
C THR A 184 13.99 16.37 -19.45
N PRO A 185 14.35 15.71 -20.57
CA PRO A 185 14.78 14.32 -20.54
C PRO A 185 15.97 14.10 -19.59
N GLY A 186 15.87 13.08 -18.74
CA GLY A 186 16.81 12.79 -17.66
C GLY A 186 16.23 11.90 -16.57
N ARG A 187 17.07 11.42 -15.66
CA ARG A 187 16.64 10.67 -14.47
C ARG A 187 16.60 11.60 -13.27
N TYR A 188 15.52 11.49 -12.49
CA TYR A 188 15.30 12.33 -11.32
C TYR A 188 14.83 11.51 -10.13
N GLY A 189 15.24 11.93 -8.94
CA GLY A 189 14.57 11.57 -7.68
C GLY A 189 13.42 12.52 -7.41
N VAL A 190 12.34 12.03 -6.83
CA VAL A 190 11.20 12.83 -6.36
C VAL A 190 11.02 12.57 -4.88
N THR A 191 10.89 13.62 -4.11
CA THR A 191 10.67 13.56 -2.68
C THR A 191 9.41 14.32 -2.35
N VAL A 192 8.60 13.77 -1.46
CA VAL A 192 7.56 14.50 -0.74
C VAL A 192 7.82 14.45 0.76
N THR A 193 7.54 15.55 1.46
CA THR A 193 7.66 15.65 2.91
C THR A 193 6.45 16.32 3.51
N GLY A 194 6.10 15.96 4.74
CA GLY A 194 5.07 16.65 5.54
C GLY A 194 5.47 16.71 7.01
N ARG A 195 4.61 17.32 7.82
CA ARG A 195 4.69 17.34 9.29
C ARG A 195 3.47 16.64 9.85
N ASP A 196 3.66 15.56 10.59
CA ASP A 196 2.55 14.89 11.28
C ASP A 196 2.01 15.73 12.46
N ALA A 197 0.99 15.21 13.14
CA ALA A 197 0.34 15.88 14.26
C ALA A 197 1.29 16.14 15.45
N GLU A 198 2.36 15.34 15.57
CA GLU A 198 3.42 15.48 16.55
C GLU A 198 4.54 16.45 16.10
N GLY A 199 4.46 16.95 14.87
CA GLY A 199 5.43 17.87 14.27
C GLY A 199 6.69 17.17 13.74
N VAL A 200 6.71 15.84 13.69
CA VAL A 200 7.81 15.05 13.11
C VAL A 200 7.73 15.15 11.59
N THR A 201 8.89 15.21 10.94
CA THR A 201 8.96 15.20 9.47
C THR A 201 8.74 13.78 8.98
N VAL A 202 7.68 13.60 8.20
CA VAL A 202 7.39 12.39 7.43
C VAL A 202 7.78 12.60 5.99
N ARG A 203 8.17 11.54 5.29
CA ARG A 203 8.72 11.61 3.94
C ARG A 203 8.40 10.35 3.16
N ASP A 204 8.21 10.51 1.86
CA ASP A 204 8.20 9.43 0.88
C ASP A 204 9.01 9.85 -0.35
N ASP A 205 9.58 8.86 -1.03
CA ASP A 205 10.50 9.05 -2.14
C ASP A 205 10.12 8.18 -3.34
N GLY A 206 10.40 8.68 -4.52
CA GLY A 206 10.23 7.96 -5.78
C GLY A 206 11.27 8.40 -6.80
N ALA A 207 11.18 7.83 -7.99
CA ALA A 207 12.06 8.16 -9.11
C ALA A 207 11.28 8.22 -10.41
N VAL A 208 11.76 9.05 -11.34
CA VAL A 208 11.20 9.17 -12.68
C VAL A 208 12.31 9.27 -13.72
N GLU A 209 12.12 8.61 -14.85
CA GLU A 209 12.97 8.77 -16.03
C GLU A 209 12.17 9.48 -17.11
N VAL A 210 12.55 10.70 -17.47
CA VAL A 210 11.91 11.46 -18.53
C VAL A 210 12.63 11.18 -19.84
N VAL A 211 11.89 10.75 -20.86
CA VAL A 211 12.42 10.37 -22.18
C VAL A 211 11.92 11.33 -23.25
N ALA A 212 12.80 11.66 -24.20
CA ALA A 212 12.41 12.46 -25.36
C ALA A 212 11.33 11.73 -26.18
N GLY A 213 10.33 12.47 -26.65
CA GLY A 213 9.24 11.97 -27.50
C GLY A 213 9.63 11.71 -28.95
#